data_AF-A0A382YU43-F1
#
_entry.id   AF-A0A382YU43-F1
#
_cell.length_a   1.000
_cell.length_b   1.000
_cell.length_c   1.000
_cell.angle_alpha   90.00
_cell.angle_beta   90.00
_cell.angle_gamma   90.00
#
_symmetry.space_group_name_H-M   'P 1'
#
loop_
_entity.id
_entity.type
_entity.pdbx_description
1 polymer ?
#
loop_
_entity_poly.entity_id
_entity_poly.type
_entity_poly.pdbx_seq_one_letter_code
_entity_poly.pdbx_strand_id
1 'polypeptide(L)'
;RGTTIYFKPDPEIFGSTKFDTKRIRETLEARAYLHRGLKIIYRDRVKGVTDTFQFDAGIKAYLEKLVKERGFKPTHDFMFYQECEEEPRMEVALQWTDEPGEYIRSYVNGVYTRDGGTHEQGLRTGVVRAVRNYIDIHELQPRGVSLTPDDLREGLSAVLSVYHLDPQFQGQTKEKLNNPEVSSHVASSVGANLELYFNSNPTTAKAVVARAILASKARRASRDAVLQVKRKTAVSHRLNLPGKLADCESTRPAKSELFIV
;
A
#
# COMPACT_ATOMS: atom_id res chain seq x y z
N ARG A 1 27.57 -20.14 15.71
CA ARG A 1 27.02 -19.77 17.03
C ARG A 1 25.61 -19.25 16.81
N GLY A 2 24.69 -19.47 17.73
CA GLY A 2 23.29 -19.04 17.60
C GLY A 2 22.59 -19.03 18.96
N THR A 3 21.37 -18.54 19.00
CA THR A 3 20.58 -18.37 20.23
C THR A 3 19.24 -19.08 20.07
N THR A 4 18.79 -19.76 21.12
CA THR A 4 17.45 -20.34 21.19
C THR A 4 16.67 -19.66 22.29
N ILE A 5 15.44 -19.24 21.99
CA ILE A 5 14.53 -18.61 22.93
C ILE A 5 13.25 -19.43 22.97
N TYR A 6 12.75 -19.69 24.17
CA TYR A 6 11.48 -20.34 24.42
C TYR A 6 10.69 -19.52 25.44
N PHE A 7 9.39 -19.34 25.19
CA PHE A 7 8.49 -18.67 26.11
C PHE A 7 7.09 -19.26 26.02
N LYS A 8 6.31 -19.07 27.09
CA LYS A 8 4.88 -19.40 27.16
C LYS A 8 4.14 -18.13 27.62
N PRO A 9 3.10 -17.67 26.89
CA PRO A 9 2.34 -16.50 27.30
C PRO A 9 1.56 -16.77 28.59
N ASP A 10 1.47 -15.75 29.44
CA ASP A 10 0.77 -15.78 30.72
C ASP A 10 -0.76 -15.66 30.52
N PRO A 11 -1.56 -16.67 30.92
CA PRO A 11 -3.02 -16.62 30.77
C PRO A 11 -3.71 -15.58 31.66
N GLU A 12 -3.06 -15.07 32.71
CA GLU A 12 -3.63 -14.01 33.55
C GLU A 12 -3.54 -12.64 32.86
N ILE A 13 -2.52 -12.45 32.02
CA ILE A 13 -2.32 -11.21 31.26
C ILE A 13 -3.05 -11.28 29.91
N PHE A 14 -2.99 -12.42 29.23
CA PHE A 14 -3.56 -12.60 27.89
C PHE A 14 -4.88 -13.39 27.93
N GLY A 15 -5.97 -12.77 27.47
CA GLY A 15 -7.28 -13.45 27.38
C GLY A 15 -7.29 -14.71 26.51
N SER A 16 -6.40 -14.80 25.51
CA SER A 16 -6.14 -16.04 24.77
C SER A 16 -4.64 -16.27 24.61
N THR A 17 -4.19 -17.48 24.94
CA THR A 17 -2.81 -17.93 24.75
C THR A 17 -2.61 -18.70 23.44
N LYS A 18 -3.65 -18.78 22.60
CA LYS A 18 -3.57 -19.42 21.28
C LYS A 18 -2.90 -18.48 20.29
N PHE A 19 -1.82 -18.96 19.67
CA PHE A 19 -1.13 -18.23 18.62
C PHE A 19 -1.91 -18.27 17.31
N ASP A 20 -2.02 -17.11 16.64
CA ASP A 20 -2.51 -17.04 15.27
C ASP A 20 -1.45 -17.56 14.30
N THR A 21 -1.58 -18.83 13.92
CA THR A 21 -0.65 -19.49 13.00
C THR A 21 -0.59 -18.83 11.62
N LYS A 22 -1.71 -18.23 11.15
CA LYS A 22 -1.77 -17.58 9.84
C LYS A 22 -0.92 -16.30 9.89
N ARG A 23 -1.16 -15.45 10.88
CA ARG A 23 -0.39 -14.19 11.05
C ARG A 23 1.11 -14.45 11.24
N ILE A 24 1.48 -15.49 11.99
CA ILE A 24 2.89 -15.86 12.16
C ILE A 24 3.51 -16.25 10.82
N ARG A 25 2.86 -17.14 10.07
CA ARG A 25 3.36 -17.59 8.76
C ARG A 25 3.51 -16.43 7.78
N GLU A 26 2.51 -15.56 7.67
CA GLU A 26 2.56 -14.37 6.82
C GLU A 26 3.72 -13.44 7.20
N THR A 27 3.95 -13.24 8.50
CA THR A 27 5.06 -12.38 8.99
C THR A 27 6.42 -13.01 8.69
N LEU A 28 6.57 -14.32 8.89
CA LEU A 28 7.81 -15.03 8.60
C LEU A 28 8.11 -15.07 7.10
N GLU A 29 7.09 -15.33 6.29
CA GLU A 29 7.20 -15.33 4.84
C GLU A 29 7.62 -13.95 4.30
N ALA A 30 6.94 -12.88 4.75
CA ALA A 30 7.31 -11.51 4.37
C ALA A 30 8.77 -11.19 4.73
N ARG A 31 9.25 -11.59 5.91
CA ARG A 31 10.66 -11.40 6.30
C ARG A 31 11.63 -12.17 5.41
N ALA A 32 11.28 -13.37 4.97
CA ALA A 32 12.12 -14.12 4.03
C ALA A 32 12.24 -13.43 2.67
N TYR A 33 11.18 -12.74 2.21
CA TYR A 33 11.24 -11.91 1.00
C TYR A 33 12.08 -10.63 1.18
N LEU A 34 11.99 -9.98 2.35
CA LEU A 34 12.73 -8.74 2.65
C LEU A 34 14.23 -8.94 2.87
N HIS A 35 14.67 -10.18 3.13
CA HIS A 35 16.06 -10.51 3.40
C HIS A 35 16.50 -11.65 2.48
N ARG A 36 17.01 -11.30 1.30
CA ARG A 36 17.50 -12.28 0.30
C ARG A 36 18.47 -13.27 0.93
N GLY A 37 18.26 -14.56 0.67
CA GLY A 37 19.07 -15.65 1.21
C GLY A 37 18.73 -16.07 2.65
N LEU A 38 17.81 -15.38 3.34
CA LEU A 38 17.36 -15.79 4.67
C LEU A 38 16.42 -16.99 4.55
N LYS A 39 16.84 -18.12 5.14
CA LYS A 39 16.00 -19.32 5.28
C LYS A 39 15.29 -19.31 6.62
N ILE A 40 13.96 -19.28 6.60
CA ILE A 40 13.12 -19.36 7.80
C ILE A 40 12.33 -20.67 7.77
N ILE A 41 12.39 -21.43 8.87
CA ILE A 41 11.65 -22.68 9.02
C ILE A 41 10.58 -22.48 10.10
N TYR A 42 9.31 -22.54 9.72
CA TYR A 42 8.18 -22.55 10.65
C TYR A 42 7.76 -24.00 10.93
N ARG A 43 7.60 -24.35 12.21
CA ARG A 43 7.14 -25.69 12.63
C ARG A 43 6.00 -25.56 13.61
N ASP A 44 4.80 -25.92 13.18
CA ASP A 44 3.64 -26.10 14.06
C ASP A 44 3.59 -27.55 14.55
N ARG A 45 3.98 -27.77 15.80
CA ARG A 45 3.98 -29.11 16.42
C ARG A 45 2.57 -29.62 16.74
N VAL A 46 1.58 -28.74 16.85
CA VAL A 46 0.20 -29.14 17.18
C VAL A 46 -0.47 -29.70 15.93
N LYS A 47 -0.27 -29.07 14.77
CA LYS A 47 -0.82 -29.52 13.48
C LYS A 47 0.10 -30.46 12.70
N GLY A 48 1.36 -30.62 13.13
CA GLY A 48 2.37 -31.39 12.41
C GLY A 48 2.82 -30.75 11.11
N VAL A 49 2.63 -29.44 10.95
CA VAL A 49 2.93 -28.70 9.70
C VAL A 49 4.31 -28.06 9.80
N THR A 50 5.11 -28.21 8.73
CA THR A 50 6.41 -27.54 8.60
C THR A 50 6.47 -26.79 7.28
N ASP A 51 6.83 -25.52 7.33
CA ASP A 51 7.01 -24.67 6.15
C ASP A 51 8.43 -24.11 6.13
N THR A 52 8.99 -24.01 4.95
CA THR A 52 10.30 -23.41 4.72
C THR A 52 10.14 -22.24 3.77
N PHE A 53 10.55 -21.06 4.21
CA PHE A 53 10.54 -19.83 3.42
C PHE A 53 11.97 -19.46 3.08
N GLN A 54 12.28 -19.35 1.79
CA GLN A 54 13.55 -18.90 1.26
C GLN A 54 13.31 -18.36 -0.15
N PHE A 55 13.61 -17.08 -0.37
CA PHE A 55 13.30 -16.42 -1.63
C PHE A 55 14.50 -15.59 -2.11
N ASP A 56 15.10 -16.00 -3.23
CA ASP A 56 16.29 -15.34 -3.77
C ASP A 56 15.94 -14.09 -4.59
N ALA A 57 14.75 -14.06 -5.19
CA ALA A 57 14.23 -12.93 -5.96
C ALA A 57 13.76 -11.73 -5.10
N GLY A 58 13.80 -11.86 -3.77
CA GLY A 58 13.50 -10.79 -2.82
C GLY A 58 12.10 -10.17 -3.00
N ILE A 59 12.00 -8.85 -2.85
CA ILE A 59 10.72 -8.15 -2.86
C ILE A 59 10.01 -8.15 -4.24
N LYS A 60 10.72 -8.47 -5.33
CA LYS A 60 10.11 -8.62 -6.67
C LYS A 60 9.10 -9.76 -6.67
N ALA A 61 9.54 -10.94 -6.25
CA ALA A 61 8.66 -12.11 -6.11
C ALA A 61 7.57 -11.88 -5.05
N TYR A 62 7.86 -11.07 -4.04
CA TYR A 62 6.84 -10.71 -3.05
C TYR A 62 5.72 -9.87 -3.67
N LEU A 63 6.06 -8.86 -4.47
CA LEU A 63 5.06 -8.05 -5.18
C LEU A 63 4.21 -8.91 -6.12
N GLU A 64 4.82 -9.80 -6.90
CA GLU A 64 4.10 -10.73 -7.79
C GLU A 64 3.10 -11.59 -7.02
N LYS A 65 3.54 -12.16 -5.88
CA LYS A 65 2.67 -12.92 -4.99
C LYS A 65 1.49 -12.08 -4.51
N LEU A 66 1.76 -10.88 -4.01
CA LEU A 66 0.74 -9.99 -3.47
C LEU A 66 -0.28 -9.57 -4.54
N VAL A 67 0.16 -9.25 -5.76
CA VAL A 67 -0.72 -8.92 -6.88
C VAL A 67 -1.61 -10.13 -7.23
N LYS A 68 -1.01 -11.32 -7.30
CA LYS A 68 -1.72 -12.57 -7.61
C LYS A 68 -2.76 -12.94 -6.53
N GLU A 69 -2.40 -12.82 -5.25
CA GLU A 69 -3.31 -13.08 -4.12
C GLU A 69 -4.53 -12.15 -4.13
N ARG A 70 -4.37 -10.95 -4.67
CA ARG A 70 -5.45 -9.95 -4.76
C ARG A 70 -6.28 -10.09 -6.03
N GLY A 71 -5.87 -10.93 -6.98
CA GLY A 71 -6.65 -11.27 -8.18
C GLY A 71 -6.69 -10.18 -9.26
N PHE A 72 -5.82 -9.18 -9.17
CA PHE A 72 -5.70 -8.10 -10.15
C PHE A 72 -4.61 -8.41 -11.18
N LYS A 73 -4.76 -7.88 -12.39
CA LYS A 73 -3.82 -8.09 -13.49
C LYS A 73 -2.90 -6.89 -13.65
N PRO A 74 -1.58 -7.10 -13.83
CA PRO A 74 -0.69 -6.03 -14.24
C PRO A 74 -1.13 -5.39 -15.55
N THR A 75 -0.97 -4.07 -15.64
CA THR A 75 -1.25 -3.29 -16.86
C THR A 75 -0.13 -3.36 -17.89
N HIS A 76 1.04 -3.84 -17.48
CA HIS A 76 2.26 -3.92 -18.28
C HIS A 76 3.17 -5.03 -17.72
N ASP A 77 4.05 -5.56 -18.57
CA ASP A 77 4.79 -6.80 -18.29
C ASP A 77 5.88 -6.64 -17.22
N PHE A 78 6.67 -5.57 -17.29
CA PHE A 78 7.85 -5.39 -16.44
C PHE A 78 7.57 -4.49 -15.24
N MET A 79 7.75 -5.02 -14.03
CA MET A 79 7.70 -4.21 -12.81
C MET A 79 8.91 -3.28 -12.73
N PHE A 80 8.72 -2.11 -12.12
CA PHE A 80 9.84 -1.27 -11.71
C PHE A 80 10.48 -1.87 -10.46
N TYR A 81 11.81 -1.93 -10.46
CA TYR A 81 12.58 -2.34 -9.30
C TYR A 81 13.80 -1.44 -9.15
N GLN A 82 14.07 -1.05 -7.91
CA GLN A 82 15.23 -0.25 -7.56
C GLN A 82 15.78 -0.66 -6.21
N GLU A 83 17.10 -0.70 -6.12
CA GLU A 83 17.87 -0.79 -4.88
C GLU A 83 18.71 0.48 -4.76
N CYS A 84 18.66 1.13 -3.61
CA CYS A 84 19.42 2.33 -3.31
C CYS A 84 20.29 2.03 -2.08
N GLU A 85 21.61 2.07 -2.27
CA GLU A 85 22.59 1.82 -1.22
C GLU A 85 22.94 3.08 -0.41
N GLU A 86 22.53 4.26 -0.88
CA GLU A 86 22.68 5.51 -0.12
C GLU A 86 21.81 5.50 1.13
N GLU A 87 22.33 6.00 2.25
CA GLU A 87 21.61 6.05 3.52
C GLU A 87 20.47 7.08 3.50
N PRO A 88 19.24 6.74 3.93
CA PRO A 88 18.81 5.40 4.37
C PRO A 88 18.65 4.42 3.21
N ARG A 89 19.32 3.27 3.28
CA ARG A 89 19.25 2.24 2.23
C ARG A 89 17.79 1.85 2.00
N MET A 90 17.40 1.66 0.76
CA MET A 90 16.04 1.21 0.43
C MET A 90 15.98 0.25 -0.75
N GLU A 91 14.94 -0.56 -0.76
CA GLU A 91 14.58 -1.45 -1.86
C GLU A 91 13.10 -1.24 -2.17
N VAL A 92 12.77 -0.99 -3.44
CA VAL A 92 11.40 -0.77 -3.89
C VAL A 92 11.10 -1.61 -5.12
N ALA A 93 9.93 -2.25 -5.12
CA ALA A 93 9.33 -2.87 -6.29
C ALA A 93 7.92 -2.31 -6.45
N LEU A 94 7.54 -1.89 -7.65
CA LEU A 94 6.20 -1.39 -7.93
C LEU A 94 5.72 -1.75 -9.33
N GLN A 95 4.41 -1.88 -9.48
CA GLN A 95 3.75 -2.19 -10.74
C GLN A 95 2.31 -1.64 -10.71
N TRP A 96 1.82 -1.15 -11.85
CA TRP A 96 0.42 -0.76 -11.98
C TRP A 96 -0.42 -1.96 -12.41
N THR A 97 -1.58 -2.10 -11.78
CA THR A 97 -2.57 -3.15 -12.01
C THR A 97 -3.92 -2.56 -12.40
N ASP A 98 -4.87 -3.41 -12.75
CA ASP A 98 -6.27 -3.02 -13.01
C ASP A 98 -7.09 -2.77 -11.73
N GLU A 99 -6.46 -2.80 -10.55
CA GLU A 99 -7.09 -2.46 -9.29
C GLU A 99 -7.56 -1.00 -9.24
N PRO A 100 -8.79 -0.72 -8.76
CA PRO A 100 -9.32 0.65 -8.62
C PRO A 100 -8.72 1.44 -7.44
N GLY A 101 -7.64 0.95 -6.82
CA GLY A 101 -7.05 1.52 -5.61
C GLY A 101 -5.54 1.40 -5.60
N GLU A 102 -4.92 2.04 -4.61
CA GLU A 102 -3.49 1.93 -4.31
C GLU A 102 -3.30 0.86 -3.24
N TYR A 103 -2.29 0.00 -3.43
CA TYR A 103 -1.89 -1.01 -2.47
C TYR A 103 -0.38 -0.96 -2.22
N ILE A 104 0.00 -0.42 -1.06
CA ILE A 104 1.41 -0.33 -0.65
C ILE A 104 1.66 -1.20 0.57
N ARG A 105 2.70 -2.05 0.49
CA ARG A 105 3.27 -2.76 1.63
C ARG A 105 4.63 -2.16 1.98
N SER A 106 4.67 -1.38 3.05
CA SER A 106 5.85 -0.65 3.49
C SER A 106 6.47 -1.29 4.75
N TYR A 107 7.80 -1.30 4.80
CA TYR A 107 8.59 -1.88 5.89
C TYR A 107 9.75 -0.97 6.26
N VAL A 108 10.08 -0.93 7.54
CA VAL A 108 11.27 -0.27 8.08
C VAL A 108 12.02 -1.26 8.95
N ASN A 109 13.27 -1.56 8.60
CA ASN A 109 14.10 -2.57 9.28
C ASN A 109 13.39 -3.93 9.46
N GLY A 110 12.62 -4.36 8.44
CA GLY A 110 11.86 -5.62 8.47
C GLY A 110 10.58 -5.59 9.32
N VAL A 111 10.20 -4.45 9.89
CA VAL A 111 8.93 -4.23 10.59
C VAL A 111 7.90 -3.66 9.64
N TYR A 112 6.74 -4.29 9.56
CA TYR A 112 5.63 -3.80 8.73
C TYR A 112 5.00 -2.54 9.33
N THR A 113 5.00 -1.44 8.57
CA THR A 113 4.39 -0.17 8.96
C THR A 113 2.94 -0.11 8.47
N ARG A 114 2.01 -0.57 9.31
CA ARG A 114 0.58 -0.69 8.96
C ARG A 114 -0.06 0.65 8.57
N ASP A 115 0.32 1.72 9.25
CA ASP A 115 -0.24 3.06 9.05
C ASP A 115 0.66 3.92 8.15
N GLY A 116 1.61 3.28 7.46
CA GLY A 116 2.55 3.90 6.56
C GLY A 116 3.56 4.79 7.29
N GLY A 117 3.72 6.03 6.84
CA GLY A 117 4.67 6.97 7.42
C GLY A 117 5.36 7.82 6.37
N THR A 118 6.46 8.44 6.78
CA THR A 118 7.25 9.36 5.95
C THR A 118 7.84 8.69 4.71
N HIS A 119 8.35 7.46 4.82
CA HIS A 119 8.84 6.65 3.69
C HIS A 119 7.76 6.40 2.63
N GLU A 120 6.54 6.05 3.06
CA GLU A 120 5.42 5.80 2.15
C GLU A 120 4.93 7.08 1.49
N GLN A 121 4.89 8.20 2.23
CA GLN A 121 4.59 9.51 1.66
C GLN A 121 5.63 9.94 0.63
N GLY A 122 6.91 9.65 0.90
CA GLY A 122 8.00 9.87 -0.03
C GLY A 122 7.80 9.11 -1.34
N LEU A 123 7.49 7.81 -1.25
CA LEU A 123 7.17 6.97 -2.41
C LEU A 123 6.02 7.54 -3.24
N ARG A 124 4.90 7.88 -2.59
CA ARG A 124 3.74 8.49 -3.28
C ARG A 124 4.11 9.77 -4.01
N THR A 125 4.91 10.62 -3.37
CA THR A 125 5.34 11.90 -3.94
C THR A 125 6.27 11.68 -5.14
N GLY A 126 7.24 10.77 -5.01
CA GLY A 126 8.16 10.41 -6.09
C GLY A 126 7.45 9.84 -7.32
N VAL A 127 6.50 8.92 -7.11
CA VAL A 127 5.68 8.33 -8.18
C VAL A 127 4.86 9.39 -8.90
N VAL A 128 4.13 10.23 -8.16
CA VAL A 128 3.32 11.32 -8.73
C VAL A 128 4.18 12.28 -9.57
N ARG A 129 5.37 12.64 -9.07
CA ARG A 129 6.31 13.50 -9.78
C ARG A 129 6.78 12.87 -11.09
N ALA A 130 7.23 11.62 -11.05
CA ALA A 130 7.74 10.91 -12.24
C ALA A 130 6.67 10.74 -13.32
N VAL A 131 5.45 10.31 -12.96
CA VAL A 131 4.36 10.13 -13.92
C VAL A 131 3.93 11.48 -14.51
N ARG A 132 3.81 12.53 -13.69
CA ARG A 132 3.43 13.86 -14.17
C ARG A 132 4.47 14.45 -15.12
N ASN A 133 5.76 14.39 -14.76
CA ASN A 133 6.85 14.85 -15.62
C ASN A 133 6.80 14.16 -16.99
N TYR A 134 6.61 12.84 -17.01
CA TYR A 134 6.50 12.08 -18.26
C TYR A 134 5.31 12.52 -19.12
N ILE A 135 4.15 12.77 -18.50
CA ILE A 135 2.96 13.26 -19.20
C ILE A 135 3.21 14.64 -19.83
N ASP A 136 3.83 15.55 -19.07
CA ASP A 136 4.07 16.93 -19.48
C ASP A 136 5.10 17.00 -20.62
N ILE A 137 6.20 16.25 -20.52
CA ILE A 137 7.27 16.21 -21.55
C ILE A 137 6.76 15.62 -22.87
N HIS A 138 5.90 14.61 -22.81
CA HIS A 138 5.38 13.92 -24.00
C HIS A 138 4.01 14.43 -24.45
N GLU A 139 3.49 15.50 -23.84
CA GLU A 139 2.19 16.11 -24.14
C GLU A 139 1.02 15.09 -24.16
N LEU A 140 1.05 14.11 -23.25
CA LEU A 140 0.11 12.99 -23.23
C LEU A 140 -1.22 13.31 -22.54
N GLN A 141 -1.38 14.52 -22.01
CA GLN A 141 -2.59 14.92 -21.30
C GLN A 141 -3.73 15.20 -22.29
N PRO A 142 -4.87 14.48 -22.21
CA PRO A 142 -6.00 14.75 -23.08
C PRO A 142 -6.64 16.12 -22.77
N ARG A 143 -7.08 16.83 -23.82
CA ARG A 143 -7.79 18.10 -23.67
C ARG A 143 -9.02 17.95 -22.76
N GLY A 144 -9.14 18.82 -21.76
CA GLY A 144 -10.27 18.80 -20.82
C GLY A 144 -10.24 17.69 -19.77
N VAL A 145 -9.12 16.98 -19.62
CA VAL A 145 -8.87 16.05 -18.51
C VAL A 145 -7.86 16.67 -17.56
N SER A 146 -8.21 16.73 -16.28
CA SER A 146 -7.32 17.16 -15.20
C SER A 146 -7.01 15.97 -14.31
N LEU A 147 -5.74 15.58 -14.26
CA LEU A 147 -5.24 14.44 -13.50
C LEU A 147 -4.83 14.89 -12.09
N THR A 148 -5.49 14.36 -11.08
CA THR A 148 -5.11 14.56 -9.67
C THR A 148 -4.00 13.59 -9.28
N PRO A 149 -3.25 13.85 -8.18
CA PRO A 149 -2.28 12.89 -7.67
C PRO A 149 -2.88 11.50 -7.42
N ASP A 150 -4.13 11.42 -6.98
CA ASP A 150 -4.82 10.15 -6.73
C ASP A 150 -5.05 9.38 -8.03
N ASP A 151 -5.44 10.07 -9.12
CA ASP A 151 -5.60 9.46 -10.44
C ASP A 151 -4.28 8.83 -10.93
N LEU A 152 -3.14 9.45 -10.64
CA LEU A 152 -1.81 8.96 -11.04
C LEU A 152 -1.36 7.71 -10.25
N ARG A 153 -1.87 7.53 -9.02
CA ARG A 153 -1.54 6.39 -8.15
C ARG A 153 -2.57 5.26 -8.23
N GLU A 154 -3.69 5.45 -8.94
CA GLU A 154 -4.71 4.42 -9.06
C GLU A 154 -4.16 3.17 -9.76
N GLY A 155 -4.32 2.01 -9.12
CA GLY A 155 -3.79 0.73 -9.57
C GLY A 155 -2.34 0.46 -9.16
N LEU A 156 -1.68 1.39 -8.46
CA LEU A 156 -0.31 1.20 -7.98
C LEU A 156 -0.28 0.10 -6.91
N SER A 157 0.44 -0.99 -7.19
CA SER A 157 0.84 -2.00 -6.22
C SER A 157 2.35 -1.87 -5.96
N ALA A 158 2.76 -1.73 -4.70
CA ALA A 158 4.16 -1.56 -4.36
C ALA A 158 4.58 -2.26 -3.06
N VAL A 159 5.83 -2.70 -3.01
CA VAL A 159 6.54 -3.13 -1.80
C VAL A 159 7.72 -2.19 -1.60
N LEU A 160 7.82 -1.58 -0.41
CA LEU A 160 8.90 -0.68 -0.02
C LEU A 160 9.56 -1.20 1.25
N SER A 161 10.87 -1.42 1.22
CA SER A 161 11.68 -1.76 2.39
C SER A 161 12.73 -0.69 2.60
N VAL A 162 12.72 -0.03 3.76
CA VAL A 162 13.72 0.97 4.15
C VAL A 162 14.55 0.45 5.31
N TYR A 163 15.86 0.64 5.24
CA TYR A 163 16.82 0.33 6.29
C TYR A 163 17.33 1.65 6.84
N HIS A 164 17.02 1.92 8.12
CA HIS A 164 17.34 3.19 8.76
C HIS A 164 18.02 2.93 10.09
N LEU A 165 19.11 3.64 10.37
CA LEU A 165 19.89 3.46 11.60
C LEU A 165 19.11 3.90 12.85
N ASP A 166 18.47 5.07 12.80
CA ASP A 166 17.71 5.63 13.93
C ASP A 166 16.22 5.92 13.58
N PRO A 167 15.39 4.87 13.41
CA PRO A 167 14.00 5.03 13.01
C PRO A 167 13.13 5.49 14.19
N GLN A 168 12.43 6.60 14.00
CA GLN A 168 11.47 7.18 14.92
C GLN A 168 10.06 6.78 14.51
N PHE A 169 9.38 6.03 15.38
CA PHE A 169 8.01 5.58 15.15
C PHE A 169 7.00 6.33 16.01
N GLN A 170 5.78 6.45 15.50
CA GLN A 170 4.63 6.84 16.30
C GLN A 170 4.20 5.65 17.18
N GLY A 171 4.45 5.76 18.48
CA GLY A 171 4.04 4.76 19.47
C GLY A 171 4.88 3.48 19.49
N GLN A 172 4.58 2.61 20.46
CA GLN A 172 5.34 1.38 20.71
C GLN A 172 5.10 0.29 19.65
N THR A 173 3.93 0.29 19.01
CA THR A 173 3.52 -0.69 17.99
C THR A 173 4.28 -0.53 16.66
N LYS A 174 5.07 0.54 16.51
CA LYS A 174 5.88 0.85 15.32
C LYS A 174 5.07 0.89 14.03
N GLU A 175 3.83 1.37 14.12
CA GLU A 175 2.87 1.36 13.01
C GLU A 175 3.15 2.42 11.96
N LYS A 176 3.76 3.54 12.36
CA LYS A 176 4.03 4.68 11.48
C LYS A 176 5.42 5.26 11.67
N LEU A 177 6.16 5.46 10.57
CA LEU A 177 7.47 6.13 10.58
C LEU A 177 7.30 7.66 10.55
N ASN A 178 8.08 8.39 11.35
CA ASN A 178 7.99 9.85 11.50
C ASN A 178 9.24 10.62 11.06
N ASN A 179 10.33 9.96 10.64
CA ASN A 179 11.55 10.59 10.15
C ASN A 179 11.33 11.41 8.85
N PRO A 180 11.33 12.76 8.87
CA PRO A 180 11.02 13.56 7.68
C PRO A 180 12.05 13.41 6.56
N GLU A 181 13.32 13.21 6.90
CA GLU A 181 14.44 13.00 5.99
C GLU A 181 14.22 11.80 5.05
N VAL A 182 13.56 10.75 5.56
CA VAL A 182 13.25 9.55 4.78
C VAL A 182 12.26 9.85 3.65
N SER A 183 11.29 10.73 3.89
CA SER A 183 10.32 11.13 2.85
C SER A 183 11.03 11.79 1.66
N SER A 184 11.90 12.77 1.94
CA SER A 184 12.63 13.52 0.91
C SER A 184 13.61 12.62 0.15
N HIS A 185 14.31 11.72 0.84
CA HIS A 185 15.23 10.77 0.23
C HIS A 185 14.51 9.79 -0.71
N VAL A 186 13.46 9.12 -0.21
CA VAL A 186 12.66 8.17 -1.00
C VAL A 186 12.02 8.87 -2.20
N ALA A 187 11.41 10.05 -2.01
CA ALA A 187 10.76 10.79 -3.10
C ALA A 187 11.74 11.18 -4.21
N SER A 188 12.94 11.63 -3.83
CA SER A 188 13.96 12.07 -4.79
C SER A 188 14.52 10.90 -5.58
N SER A 189 14.90 9.82 -4.89
CA SER A 189 15.53 8.65 -5.49
C SER A 189 14.54 7.86 -6.36
N VAL A 190 13.33 7.56 -5.86
CA VAL A 190 12.32 6.86 -6.66
C VAL A 190 11.86 7.72 -7.84
N GLY A 191 11.62 9.01 -7.63
CA GLY A 191 11.14 9.88 -8.70
C GLY A 191 12.10 9.94 -9.89
N ALA A 192 13.41 10.11 -9.64
CA ALA A 192 14.40 10.18 -10.70
C ALA A 192 14.56 8.85 -11.46
N ASN A 193 14.65 7.73 -10.73
CA ASN A 193 14.85 6.42 -11.34
C ASN A 193 13.61 5.92 -12.08
N LEU A 194 12.41 6.24 -11.58
CA LEU A 194 11.15 5.89 -12.24
C LEU A 194 10.96 6.70 -13.53
N GLU A 195 11.37 7.96 -13.56
CA GLU A 195 11.36 8.78 -14.78
C GLU A 195 12.30 8.20 -15.85
N LEU A 196 13.53 7.82 -15.47
CA LEU A 196 14.46 7.11 -16.35
C LEU A 196 13.89 5.79 -16.87
N TYR A 197 13.20 5.04 -16.01
CA TYR A 197 12.53 3.80 -16.37
C TYR A 197 11.43 4.02 -17.41
N PHE A 198 10.60 5.05 -17.26
CA PHE A 198 9.56 5.39 -18.23
C PHE A 198 10.12 5.83 -19.57
N ASN A 199 11.23 6.59 -19.58
CA ASN A 199 11.90 6.98 -20.81
C ASN A 199 12.51 5.77 -21.54
N SER A 200 13.03 4.79 -20.80
CA SER A 200 13.56 3.54 -21.35
C SER A 200 12.48 2.55 -21.76
N ASN A 201 11.27 2.65 -21.20
CA ASN A 201 10.14 1.74 -21.44
C ASN A 201 8.85 2.50 -21.80
N PRO A 202 8.77 3.09 -23.01
CA PRO A 202 7.63 3.93 -23.40
C PRO A 202 6.28 3.18 -23.44
N THR A 203 6.29 1.87 -23.71
CA THR A 203 5.08 1.03 -23.70
C THR A 203 4.48 0.95 -22.31
N THR A 204 5.30 0.68 -21.30
CA THR A 204 4.92 0.69 -19.88
C THR A 204 4.42 2.07 -19.45
N ALA A 205 5.15 3.12 -19.79
CA ALA A 205 4.78 4.48 -19.41
C ALA A 205 3.42 4.88 -20.00
N LYS A 206 3.18 4.58 -21.29
CA LYS A 206 1.87 4.81 -21.93
C LYS A 206 0.74 4.02 -21.27
N ALA A 207 0.97 2.78 -20.85
CA ALA A 207 -0.02 1.97 -20.13
C ALA A 207 -0.39 2.60 -18.77
N VAL A 208 0.61 3.10 -18.02
CA VAL A 208 0.39 3.81 -16.76
C VAL A 208 -0.39 5.10 -16.98
N VAL A 209 -0.04 5.91 -17.98
CA VAL A 209 -0.76 7.15 -18.31
C VAL A 209 -2.21 6.85 -18.75
N ALA A 210 -2.42 5.82 -19.56
CA ALA A 210 -3.76 5.40 -19.96
C ALA A 210 -4.60 4.99 -18.74
N ARG A 211 -4.00 4.28 -17.77
CA ARG A 211 -4.65 3.93 -16.51
C ARG A 211 -5.06 5.18 -15.72
N ALA A 212 -4.17 6.16 -15.58
CA ALA A 212 -4.48 7.41 -14.89
C ALA A 212 -5.60 8.23 -15.57
N ILE A 213 -5.67 8.21 -16.90
CA ILE A 213 -6.76 8.87 -17.64
C ILE A 213 -8.09 8.15 -17.39
N LEU A 214 -8.09 6.81 -17.32
CA LEU A 214 -9.29 6.03 -16.99
C LEU A 214 -9.77 6.33 -15.56
N ALA A 215 -8.85 6.37 -14.59
CA ALA A 215 -9.11 6.78 -13.21
C ALA A 215 -9.79 8.15 -13.13
N SER A 216 -9.23 9.15 -13.81
CA SER A 216 -9.77 10.51 -13.86
C SER A 216 -11.19 10.56 -14.46
N LYS A 217 -11.44 9.81 -15.54
CA LYS A 217 -12.77 9.69 -16.16
C LYS A 217 -13.78 9.03 -15.21
N ALA A 218 -13.38 7.94 -14.53
CA ALA A 218 -14.22 7.25 -13.55
C ALA A 218 -14.57 8.16 -12.36
N ARG A 219 -13.58 8.91 -11.83
CA ARG A 219 -13.77 9.91 -10.78
C ARG A 219 -14.76 11.00 -11.20
N ARG A 220 -14.64 11.52 -12.42
CA ARG A 220 -15.56 12.55 -12.93
C ARG A 220 -16.98 12.02 -13.09
N ALA A 221 -17.14 10.83 -13.67
CA ALA A 221 -18.44 10.17 -13.80
C ALA A 221 -19.10 9.93 -12.43
N SER A 222 -18.33 9.48 -11.43
CA SER A 222 -18.82 9.29 -10.05
C SER A 222 -19.25 10.61 -9.41
N ARG A 223 -18.46 11.68 -9.56
CA ARG A 223 -18.83 13.02 -9.07
C ARG A 223 -20.10 13.54 -9.73
N ASP A 224 -20.24 13.40 -11.04
CA ASP A 224 -21.43 13.81 -11.77
C ASP A 224 -22.65 13.02 -11.32
N ALA A 225 -22.53 11.70 -11.11
CA ALA A 225 -23.60 10.87 -10.55
C ALA A 225 -24.05 11.35 -9.16
N VAL A 226 -23.10 11.64 -8.25
CA VAL A 226 -23.42 12.16 -6.90
C VAL A 226 -24.08 13.54 -6.97
N LEU A 227 -23.63 14.43 -7.86
CA LEU A 227 -24.23 15.75 -8.06
C LEU A 227 -25.64 15.66 -8.64
N GLN A 228 -25.88 14.75 -9.59
CA GLN A 228 -27.21 14.48 -10.14
C GLN A 228 -28.17 13.96 -9.07
N VAL A 229 -27.71 13.07 -8.18
CA VAL A 229 -28.51 12.62 -7.02
C VAL A 229 -28.80 13.79 -6.09
N LYS A 230 -27.80 14.60 -5.71
CA LYS A 230 -27.99 15.78 -4.83
C LYS A 230 -28.95 16.82 -5.40
N ARG A 231 -28.91 17.07 -6.71
CA ARG A 231 -29.85 17.97 -7.39
C ARG A 231 -31.28 17.42 -7.33
N LYS A 232 -31.47 16.10 -7.41
CA LYS A 232 -32.78 15.45 -7.27
C LYS A 232 -33.28 15.41 -5.82
N THR A 233 -32.40 15.41 -4.81
CA THR A 233 -32.77 15.35 -3.39
C THR A 233 -32.94 16.70 -2.70
N ALA A 234 -32.78 17.83 -3.40
CA ALA A 234 -32.91 19.18 -2.84
C ALA A 234 -34.31 19.53 -2.26
N VAL A 235 -35.30 18.62 -2.33
CA VAL A 235 -36.68 18.84 -1.86
C VAL A 235 -37.06 18.04 -0.59
N SER A 236 -36.16 17.27 0.04
CA SER A 236 -36.55 16.53 1.26
C SER A 236 -35.67 16.81 2.47
N HIS A 237 -36.20 17.59 3.42
CA HIS A 237 -35.69 17.75 4.79
C HIS A 237 -35.73 16.46 5.64
N ARG A 238 -36.11 15.31 5.08
CA ARG A 238 -36.01 14.00 5.72
C ARG A 238 -34.97 13.15 5.02
N LEU A 239 -33.94 12.73 5.75
CA LEU A 239 -33.09 11.60 5.42
C LEU A 239 -33.97 10.35 5.36
N ASN A 240 -34.60 10.11 4.22
CA ASN A 240 -35.45 8.95 4.06
C ASN A 240 -34.59 7.77 3.61
N LEU A 241 -34.14 6.97 4.58
CA LEU A 241 -33.88 5.53 4.42
C LEU A 241 -35.09 4.76 4.97
N PRO A 242 -36.29 4.89 4.37
CA PRO A 242 -37.53 4.40 4.96
C PRO A 242 -37.45 2.88 5.09
N GLY A 243 -37.67 2.37 6.30
CA GLY A 243 -37.65 0.93 6.57
C GLY A 243 -36.27 0.28 6.65
N LYS A 244 -35.17 1.03 6.49
CA LYS A 244 -33.79 0.51 6.68
C LYS A 244 -33.06 1.13 7.87
N LEU A 245 -33.31 2.41 8.14
CA LEU A 245 -32.76 3.10 9.29
C LEU A 245 -33.86 3.34 10.31
N ALA A 246 -33.65 2.88 11.54
CA ALA A 246 -34.45 3.27 12.69
C ALA A 246 -33.74 4.46 13.37
N ASP A 247 -34.28 5.66 13.18
CA ASP A 247 -33.71 6.87 13.75
C ASP A 247 -33.88 6.90 15.28
N CYS A 248 -32.85 7.39 15.98
CA CYS A 248 -32.94 7.66 17.42
C CYS A 248 -33.59 9.04 17.69
N GLU A 249 -34.17 9.24 18.87
CA GLU A 249 -34.83 10.50 19.23
C GLU A 249 -33.87 11.70 19.32
N SER A 250 -32.58 11.46 19.61
CA SER A 250 -31.60 12.53 19.75
C SER A 250 -31.02 12.96 18.41
N THR A 251 -30.96 14.28 18.18
CA THR A 251 -30.30 14.89 17.01
C THR A 251 -28.84 15.29 17.27
N ARG A 252 -28.30 15.00 18.46
CA ARG A 252 -26.92 15.35 18.83
C ARG A 252 -25.96 14.18 18.53
N PRO A 253 -25.04 14.29 17.54
CA PRO A 253 -24.15 13.19 17.18
C PRO A 253 -23.31 12.67 18.34
N ALA A 254 -22.91 13.53 19.28
CA ALA A 254 -22.14 13.14 20.46
C ALA A 254 -22.90 12.25 21.46
N LYS A 255 -24.23 12.10 21.33
CA LYS A 255 -25.09 11.28 22.18
C LYS A 255 -25.83 10.19 21.39
N SER A 256 -25.63 10.13 20.08
CA SER A 256 -26.29 9.19 19.19
C SER A 256 -25.29 8.13 18.77
N GLU A 257 -25.72 6.88 18.78
CA GLU A 257 -24.94 5.74 18.34
C GLU A 257 -25.61 5.12 17.12
N LEU A 258 -24.80 4.71 16.14
CA LEU A 258 -25.27 4.01 14.95
C LEU A 258 -24.85 2.55 15.03
N PHE A 259 -25.83 1.65 15.04
CA PHE A 259 -25.60 0.21 14.99
C PHE A 259 -25.77 -0.27 13.54
N ILE A 260 -24.74 -0.95 13.02
CA ILE A 260 -24.81 -1.66 11.74
C ILE A 260 -24.95 -3.14 12.09
N VAL A 261 -26.16 -3.66 11.96
CA VAL A 261 -26.55 -5.04 12.31
C VAL A 261 -26.73 -5.91 11.08
#